data_AF-Q9KAI0-F1
#
_entry.id   AF-Q9KAI0-F1
#
_cell.length_a   1.000
_cell.length_b   1.000
_cell.length_c   1.000
_cell.angle_alpha   90.00
_cell.angle_beta   90.00
_cell.angle_gamma   90.00
#
_symmetry.space_group_name_H-M   'P 1'
#
loop_
_entity.id
_entity.type
_entity.pdbx_description
1 polymer ?
#
loop_
_entity_poly.entity_id
_entity_poly.type
_entity_poly.pdbx_seq_one_letter_code
_entity_poly.pdbx_strand_id
1 'polypeptide(L)'
;MVRSVYYYAVMFITLVMMIGGAVAAAMNMTDLVAPTPYYMSFHDYKMVNQEREGEVEKTDAQLMEEYELEQEREKALERQRAINSLLKNAAWIVIPLPFFVIARRRASRRDE
;
A
#
# COMPACT_ATOMS: atom_id res chain seq x y z
N MET A 1 1.51 -34.45 22.67
CA MET A 1 1.59 -33.00 22.97
C MET A 1 2.45 -32.21 21.98
N VAL A 2 3.76 -32.47 21.84
CA VAL A 2 4.68 -31.62 21.02
C VAL A 2 4.21 -31.41 19.57
N ARG A 3 3.74 -32.46 18.89
CA ARG A 3 3.18 -32.35 17.52
C ARG A 3 1.90 -31.51 17.42
N SER A 4 1.06 -31.49 18.46
CA SER A 4 -0.16 -30.68 18.48
C SER A 4 0.20 -29.21 18.68
N VAL A 5 1.10 -28.93 19.64
CA VAL A 5 1.66 -27.59 19.88
C VAL A 5 2.28 -27.02 18.59
N TYR A 6 3.00 -27.85 17.82
CA TYR A 6 3.54 -27.46 16.51
C TYR A 6 2.46 -26.97 15.53
N TYR A 7 1.38 -27.73 15.34
CA TYR A 7 0.33 -27.32 14.39
C TYR A 7 -0.40 -26.06 14.86
N TYR A 8 -0.66 -25.89 16.16
CA TYR A 8 -1.24 -24.66 16.70
C TYR A 8 -0.31 -23.46 16.56
N ALA A 9 1.01 -23.63 16.75
CA ALA A 9 1.98 -22.57 16.53
C ALA A 9 2.03 -22.13 15.05
N VAL A 10 2.03 -23.09 14.11
CA VAL A 10 1.98 -22.79 12.67
C VAL A 10 0.67 -22.07 12.31
N MET A 11 -0.47 -22.53 12.83
CA MET A 11 -1.76 -21.86 12.62
C MET A 11 -1.75 -20.45 13.20
N PHE A 12 -1.14 -20.23 14.36
CA PHE A 12 -1.04 -18.92 14.97
C PHE A 12 -0.20 -17.95 14.14
N ILE A 13 1.01 -18.36 13.73
CA ILE A 13 1.90 -17.53 12.91
C ILE A 13 1.24 -17.19 11.58
N THR A 14 0.63 -18.16 10.91
CA THR A 14 -0.05 -17.93 9.63
C THR A 14 -1.29 -17.05 9.78
N LEU A 15 -2.01 -17.16 10.90
CA LEU A 15 -3.13 -16.26 11.23
C LEU A 15 -2.66 -14.82 11.42
N VAL A 16 -1.61 -14.60 12.21
CA VAL A 16 -1.02 -13.26 12.43
C VAL A 16 -0.56 -12.67 11.10
N MET A 17 0.08 -13.48 10.25
CA MET A 17 0.51 -13.05 8.91
C MET A 17 -0.68 -12.61 8.05
N MET A 18 -1.77 -13.40 7.99
CA MET A 18 -2.97 -13.05 7.25
C MET A 18 -3.67 -11.79 7.78
N ILE A 19 -3.72 -11.59 9.10
CA ILE A 19 -4.28 -10.37 9.71
C ILE A 19 -3.47 -9.14 9.27
N GLY A 20 -2.13 -9.21 9.31
CA GLY A 20 -1.27 -8.12 8.85
C GLY A 20 -1.51 -7.76 7.38
N GLY A 21 -1.65 -8.78 6.51
CA GLY A 21 -1.99 -8.57 5.10
C GLY A 21 -3.36 -7.93 4.90
N ALA A 22 -4.37 -8.34 5.68
CA ALA A 22 -5.73 -7.80 5.58
C ALA A 22 -5.80 -6.32 5.99
N VAL A 23 -5.15 -5.93 7.08
CA VAL A 23 -5.07 -4.53 7.51
C VAL A 23 -4.37 -3.68 6.45
N ALA A 24 -3.24 -4.15 5.93
CA ALA A 24 -2.53 -3.45 4.87
C ALA A 24 -3.37 -3.34 3.58
N ALA A 25 -4.12 -4.37 3.20
CA ALA A 25 -5.03 -4.33 2.06
C ALA A 25 -6.14 -3.27 2.26
N ALA A 26 -6.72 -3.16 3.45
CA ALA A 26 -7.72 -2.15 3.75
C ALA A 26 -7.16 -0.72 3.64
N MET A 27 -5.96 -0.47 4.17
CA MET A 27 -5.30 0.84 4.04
C MET A 27 -5.03 1.22 2.58
N ASN A 28 -4.50 0.30 1.77
CA ASN A 28 -4.24 0.62 0.36
C ASN A 28 -5.54 0.78 -0.45
N MET A 29 -6.65 0.19 0.00
CA MET A 29 -7.96 0.44 -0.60
C MET A 29 -8.46 1.85 -0.27
N THR A 30 -8.22 2.33 0.96
CA THR A 30 -8.56 3.72 1.31
C THR A 30 -7.72 4.70 0.50
N ASP A 31 -6.44 4.44 0.29
CA ASP A 31 -5.56 5.29 -0.51
C ASP A 31 -5.97 5.33 -1.99
N LEU A 32 -6.64 4.29 -2.49
CA LEU A 32 -7.19 4.26 -3.84
C LEU A 32 -8.45 5.12 -3.99
N VAL A 33 -9.32 5.12 -2.96
CA VAL A 33 -10.60 5.86 -2.96
C VAL A 33 -10.40 7.32 -2.57
N ALA A 34 -9.53 7.58 -1.59
CA ALA A 34 -9.20 8.88 -1.04
C ALA A 34 -7.67 9.05 -1.04
N PRO A 35 -7.06 9.33 -2.21
CA PRO A 35 -5.62 9.55 -2.30
C PRO A 35 -5.21 10.76 -1.46
N THR A 36 -3.97 10.73 -0.99
CA THR A 36 -3.40 11.83 -0.20
C THR A 36 -3.40 13.13 -1.03
N PRO A 37 -3.80 14.26 -0.44
CA PRO A 37 -3.76 15.53 -1.16
C PRO A 37 -2.31 15.90 -1.49
N TYR A 38 -2.12 16.51 -2.66
CA TYR A 38 -0.82 17.03 -3.09
C TYR A 38 -0.29 18.00 -2.03
N TYR A 39 0.98 17.81 -1.65
CA TYR A 39 1.52 18.39 -0.42
C TYR A 39 1.94 19.86 -0.55
N MET A 40 2.11 20.36 -1.78
CA MET A 40 2.66 21.69 -2.04
C MET A 40 1.61 22.62 -2.63
N SER A 41 1.47 23.84 -2.11
CA SER A 41 0.56 24.81 -2.72
C SER A 41 1.17 25.40 -4.01
N PHE A 42 0.33 25.98 -4.88
CA PHE A 42 0.82 26.66 -6.08
C PHE A 42 1.77 27.82 -5.74
N HIS A 43 1.52 28.52 -4.64
CA HIS A 43 2.38 29.60 -4.17
C HIS A 43 3.78 29.08 -3.81
N ASP A 44 3.85 27.95 -3.10
CA ASP A 44 5.12 27.33 -2.73
C ASP A 44 5.84 26.77 -3.96
N TYR A 45 5.10 26.16 -4.89
CA TYR A 45 5.62 25.69 -6.17
C TYR A 45 6.26 26.83 -6.97
N LYS A 46 5.58 27.97 -7.06
CA LYS A 46 6.07 29.17 -7.73
C LYS A 46 7.34 29.69 -7.08
N MET A 47 7.38 29.80 -5.75
CA MET A 47 8.55 30.29 -5.02
C MET A 47 9.78 29.40 -5.24
N VAL A 48 9.62 28.07 -5.18
CA VAL A 48 10.69 27.10 -5.43
C VAL A 48 11.20 27.15 -6.88
N ASN A 49 10.31 27.32 -7.86
CA ASN A 49 10.72 27.43 -9.27
C ASN A 49 11.46 28.75 -9.55
N GLN A 50 11.01 29.87 -8.96
CA GLN A 50 11.66 31.17 -9.08
C GLN A 50 13.06 31.20 -8.44
N GLU A 51 13.29 30.43 -7.37
CA GLU A 51 14.61 30.28 -6.75
C GLU A 51 15.56 29.36 -7.54
N ARG A 52 15.02 28.44 -8.36
CA ARG A 52 15.79 27.44 -9.12
C ARG A 52 16.14 27.85 -10.54
N GLU A 53 15.24 28.50 -11.26
CA GLU A 53 15.41 28.86 -12.66
C GLU A 53 15.83 30.33 -12.79
N GLY A 54 17.14 30.59 -12.75
CA GLY A 54 17.70 31.94 -12.89
C GLY A 54 17.64 32.55 -14.30
N GLU A 55 17.04 31.91 -15.32
CA GLU A 55 17.22 32.35 -16.72
C GLU A 55 15.99 32.26 -17.64
N VAL A 56 14.82 31.75 -17.20
CA VAL A 56 13.60 31.77 -18.03
C VAL A 56 12.39 32.18 -17.17
N GLU A 57 11.95 33.43 -17.32
CA GLU A 57 10.73 33.93 -16.67
C GLU A 57 9.50 33.24 -17.30
N LYS A 58 9.11 32.08 -16.76
CA LYS A 58 7.84 31.45 -17.12
C LYS A 58 6.70 32.36 -16.66
N THR A 59 5.70 32.52 -17.51
CA THR A 59 4.49 33.24 -17.13
C THR A 59 3.72 32.45 -16.07
N ASP A 60 2.95 33.15 -15.23
CA ASP A 60 2.08 32.52 -14.21
C ASP A 60 1.16 31.44 -14.81
N ALA A 61 0.72 31.62 -16.05
CA ALA A 61 -0.10 30.63 -16.77
C ALA A 61 0.68 29.33 -17.06
N GLN A 62 1.93 29.43 -17.49
CA GLN A 62 2.80 28.27 -17.74
C GLN A 62 3.14 27.53 -16.44
N LEU A 63 3.42 28.28 -15.37
CA LEU A 63 3.67 27.69 -14.05
C LEU A 63 2.45 26.96 -13.50
N MET A 64 1.25 27.50 -13.73
CA MET A 64 0.00 26.85 -13.31
C MET A 64 -0.23 25.54 -14.08
N GLU A 65 0.00 25.54 -15.39
CA GLU A 65 -0.12 24.35 -16.23
C GLU A 65 0.88 23.25 -15.81
N GLU A 66 2.14 23.62 -15.55
CA GLU A 66 3.15 22.68 -15.03
C GLU A 66 2.76 22.12 -13.65
N TYR A 67 2.27 22.98 -12.75
CA TYR A 67 1.79 22.57 -11.43
C TYR A 67 0.62 21.59 -11.52
N GLU A 68 -0.38 21.86 -12.36
CA GLU A 68 -1.51 20.95 -12.57
C GLU A 68 -1.05 19.60 -13.13
N LEU A 69 -0.13 19.61 -14.10
CA LEU A 69 0.46 18.40 -14.67
C LEU A 69 1.22 17.58 -13.63
N GLU A 70 1.99 18.24 -12.76
CA GLU A 70 2.70 17.59 -11.66
C GLU A 70 1.73 16.97 -10.65
N GLN A 71 0.68 17.70 -10.26
CA GLN A 71 -0.36 17.17 -9.38
C GLN A 71 -1.02 15.92 -9.95
N GLU A 72 -1.37 15.94 -11.24
CA GLU A 72 -1.98 14.79 -11.91
C GLU A 72 -1.02 13.60 -11.95
N ARG A 73 0.25 13.86 -12.24
CA ARG A 73 1.30 12.83 -12.27
C ARG A 73 1.49 12.20 -10.88
N GLU A 74 1.52 12.99 -9.82
CA GLU A 74 1.64 12.46 -8.46
C GLU A 74 0.44 11.60 -8.08
N LYS A 75 -0.78 12.08 -8.35
CA LYS A 75 -2.02 11.30 -8.14
C LYS A 75 -1.99 9.97 -8.90
N ALA A 76 -1.52 9.98 -10.15
CA ALA A 76 -1.39 8.77 -10.95
C ALA A 76 -0.36 7.79 -10.35
N LEU A 77 0.79 8.28 -9.90
CA LEU A 77 1.83 7.48 -9.26
C LEU A 77 1.37 6.91 -7.92
N GLU A 78 0.63 7.66 -7.10
CA GLU A 78 0.03 7.17 -5.87
C GLU A 78 -0.98 6.05 -6.13
N ARG A 79 -1.87 6.21 -7.11
CA ARG A 79 -2.81 5.15 -7.51
C ARG A 79 -2.09 3.88 -7.95
N GLN A 80 -1.05 3.99 -8.77
CA GLN A 80 -0.26 2.84 -9.19
C GLN A 80 0.44 2.16 -8.00
N ARG A 81 0.97 2.94 -7.06
CA ARG A 81 1.56 2.42 -5.82
C ARG A 81 0.53 1.69 -4.97
N ALA A 82 -0.66 2.27 -4.78
CA ALA A 82 -1.76 1.64 -4.04
C ALA A 82 -2.18 0.30 -4.67
N ILE A 83 -2.33 0.23 -6.00
CA ILE A 83 -2.65 -1.00 -6.72
C ILE A 83 -1.57 -2.07 -6.53
N ASN A 84 -0.30 -1.70 -6.69
CA ASN A 84 0.82 -2.64 -6.48
C ASN A 84 0.87 -3.15 -5.04
N SER A 85 0.62 -2.29 -4.07
CA SER A 85 0.56 -2.66 -2.66
C SER A 85 -0.64 -3.56 -2.36
N LEU A 86 -1.81 -3.31 -2.95
CA LEU A 86 -2.98 -4.20 -2.83
C LEU A 86 -2.65 -5.62 -3.31
N LEU A 87 -1.97 -5.77 -4.44
CA LEU A 87 -1.54 -7.08 -4.95
C LEU A 87 -0.56 -7.77 -3.99
N LYS A 88 0.42 -7.03 -3.46
CA LYS A 88 1.37 -7.56 -2.47
C LYS A 88 0.67 -8.01 -1.19
N ASN A 89 -0.29 -7.23 -0.71
CA ASN A 89 -1.07 -7.54 0.49
C ASN A 89 -1.98 -8.76 0.26
N ALA A 90 -2.57 -8.89 -0.92
CA ALA A 90 -3.32 -10.08 -1.31
C ALA A 90 -2.42 -11.32 -1.31
N ALA A 91 -1.22 -11.24 -1.88
CA ALA A 91 -0.24 -12.33 -1.82
C ALA A 91 0.13 -12.70 -0.38
N TRP A 92 0.26 -11.71 0.51
CA TRP A 92 0.52 -11.91 1.93
C TRP A 92 -0.59 -12.67 2.67
N ILE A 93 -1.83 -12.61 2.19
CA ILE A 93 -2.96 -13.39 2.70
C ILE A 93 -3.03 -14.77 2.06
N VAL A 94 -2.78 -14.86 0.74
CA VAL A 94 -2.94 -16.10 -0.04
C VAL A 94 -1.81 -17.09 0.24
N ILE A 95 -0.56 -16.64 0.41
CA ILE A 95 0.60 -17.54 0.62
C ILE A 95 0.49 -18.35 1.93
N PRO A 96 0.09 -17.78 3.09
CA PRO A 96 -0.02 -18.53 4.34
C PRO A 96 -1.24 -19.45 4.41
N LEU A 97 -2.28 -19.17 3.62
CA LEU A 97 -3.56 -19.89 3.63
C LEU A 97 -3.44 -21.41 3.41
N PRO A 98 -2.70 -21.94 2.42
CA PRO A 98 -2.53 -23.38 2.27
C PRO A 98 -1.86 -24.05 3.49
N PHE A 99 -0.88 -23.38 4.11
CA PHE A 99 -0.24 -23.88 5.34
C PHE A 99 -1.23 -23.92 6.50
N PHE A 100 -2.04 -22.87 6.66
CA PHE A 100 -3.10 -22.81 7.66
C PHE A 100 -4.13 -23.93 7.48
N VAL A 101 -4.61 -24.16 6.25
CA VAL A 101 -5.59 -25.22 5.94
C VAL A 101 -5.02 -26.61 6.22
N ILE A 102 -3.77 -26.87 5.84
CA ILE A 102 -3.11 -28.16 6.09
C ILE A 102 -2.91 -28.39 7.59
N ALA A 103 -2.42 -27.38 8.31
CA ALA A 103 -2.21 -27.47 9.76
C ALA A 103 -3.55 -27.70 10.50
N ARG A 104 -4.62 -26.99 10.10
CA ARG A 104 -5.98 -27.18 10.64
C ARG A 104 -6.50 -28.61 10.42
N ARG A 105 -6.39 -29.13 9.19
CA ARG A 105 -6.83 -30.50 8.88
C ARG A 105 -6.08 -31.55 9.71
N ARG A 106 -4.78 -31.35 9.95
CA ARG A 106 -3.96 -32.30 10.75
C ARG A 106 -4.16 -32.17 12.25
N ALA A 107 -4.53 -30.99 12.75
CA ALA A 107 -4.92 -30.81 14.14
C ALA A 107 -6.26 -31.51 14.41
N SER A 108 -7.28 -31.28 13.57
CA SER A 108 -8.64 -31.83 13.76
C SER A 108 -8.71 -33.36 13.75
N ARG A 109 -7.90 -34.04 12.92
CA ARG A 109 -7.83 -35.53 12.87
C ARG A 109 -7.20 -36.17 14.11
N ARG A 110 -6.72 -35.39 15.07
CA ARG A 110 -6.11 -35.90 16.32
C ARG A 110 -7.03 -35.75 17.53
N ASP A 111 -8.07 -34.92 17.40
CA ASP A 111 -9.05 -34.70 18.46
C ASP A 111 -10.24 -35.69 18.33
N GLU A 112 -10.31 -36.43 17.22
CA GLU A 112 -11.13 -37.65 17.00
C GLU A 112 -10.35 -38.91 17.37
#